data_AF-A0A844XU06-F1
#
_entry.id   AF-A0A844XU06-F1
#
_cell.length_a   1.000
_cell.length_b   1.000
_cell.length_c   1.000
_cell.angle_alpha   90.00
_cell.angle_beta   90.00
_cell.angle_gamma   90.00
#
_symmetry.space_group_name_H-M   'P 1'
#
loop_
_entity.id
_entity.type
_entity.pdbx_description
1 polymer ?
#
loop_
_entity_poly.entity_id
_entity_poly.type
_entity_poly.pdbx_seq_one_letter_code
_entity_poly.pdbx_strand_id
1 'polypeptide(L)'
;MASLPVTGPAEDEKTGLLRPIARDEWRKFANCVLIWLVLANVVFASMWFFGAPPRRPEIIAAGALGLIVRNAPVWVRIVAFIGAMVYSVLGFVAGLFNLAITSLLHSLRFVLEINPSQSLEYIVGGCFLVGVCGIAIWRMRKPQGFSEIRLVLLAIVITLALAKFDGLMGHGMRGHYMRAADFETPFVSASHLSGFDATVAPKRHRMLIMVESLGAPVGNKDMERLLFARFHSPAVTNRYELSTGETTYYNSTTAGEIRELCGRWGDYYDVMEGVDRGCLPAKLAEADYETRAYHSFTGAFFDRAKWYPNIGFQKSSFAEELFERGARECGGVFPGVCDRDVPALLAKDIKAAQKPQFIYWLTVNSHLPVPPGMNLDVDRCERISSSLAENYPMICRQFALWDQMDSAIIEEITAGDFPETDILIVGDHMPPYFDRHHRSQFAPDRVPWLLLKWKGESPKTPDTTEIVKTGDRDDGAAG
;
A
#
# COMPACT_ATOMS: atom_id res chain seq x y z
N MET A 1 52.72 77.20 11.24
CA MET A 1 53.23 76.34 12.33
C MET A 1 52.05 76.09 13.26
N ALA A 2 51.35 74.95 13.15
CA ALA A 2 51.62 73.70 13.88
C ALA A 2 51.61 73.95 15.41
N SER A 3 50.80 73.30 16.26
CA SER A 3 50.47 71.87 16.29
C SER A 3 49.29 71.58 17.24
N LEU A 4 48.70 70.40 17.03
CA LEU A 4 47.40 69.88 17.46
C LEU A 4 47.34 69.41 18.93
N PRO A 5 46.14 69.28 19.53
CA PRO A 5 45.94 68.44 20.71
C PRO A 5 45.90 66.95 20.30
N VAL A 6 46.65 66.14 21.03
CA VAL A 6 46.71 64.68 20.89
C VAL A 6 45.40 64.08 21.38
N THR A 7 44.56 63.62 20.46
CA THR A 7 43.49 62.67 20.74
C THR A 7 44.10 61.29 20.95
N GLY A 8 43.90 60.72 22.14
CA GLY A 8 44.25 59.32 22.42
C GLY A 8 43.52 58.37 21.46
N PRO A 9 44.07 57.18 21.21
CA PRO A 9 43.48 56.23 20.27
C PRO A 9 42.09 55.83 20.76
N ALA A 10 41.11 55.96 19.88
CA ALA A 10 39.79 55.41 20.04
C ALA A 10 39.91 53.93 20.44
N GLU A 11 39.18 53.54 21.49
CA GLU A 11 38.97 52.14 21.80
C GLU A 11 38.51 51.43 20.53
N ASP A 12 39.29 50.40 20.21
CA ASP A 12 39.10 49.45 19.13
C ASP A 12 37.65 48.93 19.17
N GLU A 13 36.80 49.56 18.38
CA GLU A 13 35.42 49.15 18.12
C GLU A 13 35.53 47.83 17.36
N LYS A 14 35.71 46.74 18.12
CA LYS A 14 35.73 45.38 17.60
C LYS A 14 34.46 45.17 16.79
N THR A 15 34.63 45.31 15.49
CA THR A 15 33.75 44.96 14.39
C THR A 15 32.70 43.94 14.83
N GLY A 16 31.41 44.26 14.61
CA GLY A 16 30.25 43.58 15.18
C GLY A 16 30.15 42.05 15.00
N LEU A 17 31.04 41.43 14.24
CA LEU A 17 31.17 39.96 14.15
C LEU A 17 31.83 39.31 15.39
N LEU A 18 32.75 40.01 16.07
CA LEU A 18 33.59 39.45 17.14
C LEU A 18 33.05 39.67 18.57
N ARG A 19 31.96 40.41 18.73
CA ARG A 19 31.33 40.64 20.05
C ARG A 19 30.71 39.35 20.59
N PRO A 20 30.96 38.97 21.86
CA PRO A 20 30.34 37.77 22.45
C PRO A 20 28.81 37.92 22.51
N ILE A 21 28.10 36.87 22.09
CA ILE A 21 26.64 36.79 22.15
C ILE A 21 26.19 36.64 23.61
N ALA A 22 25.17 37.39 24.02
CA ALA A 22 24.63 37.33 25.37
C ALA A 22 24.11 35.92 25.74
N ARG A 23 24.32 35.49 26.99
CA ARG A 23 23.85 34.17 27.48
C ARG A 23 22.34 33.99 27.35
N ASP A 24 21.58 35.08 27.50
CA ASP A 24 20.12 35.05 27.37
C ASP A 24 19.67 34.75 25.93
N GLU A 25 20.34 35.35 24.94
CA GLU A 25 20.09 35.08 23.52
C GLU A 25 20.35 33.60 23.18
N TRP A 26 21.44 33.03 23.71
CA TRP A 26 21.72 31.60 23.59
C TRP A 26 20.64 30.71 24.20
N ARG A 27 20.09 31.07 25.37
CA ARG A 27 19.01 30.31 26.02
C ARG A 27 17.72 30.34 25.19
N LYS A 28 17.35 31.50 24.65
CA LYS A 28 16.18 31.66 23.77
C LYS A 28 16.36 30.87 22.47
N PHE A 29 17.53 30.97 21.86
CA PHE A 29 17.89 30.20 20.67
C PHE A 29 17.82 28.69 20.92
N ALA A 30 18.42 28.20 22.01
CA ALA A 30 18.38 26.78 22.35
C ALA A 30 16.93 26.28 22.56
N ASN A 31 16.06 27.09 23.17
CA ASN A 31 14.65 26.74 23.31
C ASN A 31 13.92 26.72 21.97
N CYS A 32 14.22 27.65 21.07
CA CYS A 32 13.67 27.68 19.71
C CYS A 32 14.09 26.42 18.92
N VAL A 33 15.39 26.09 18.91
CA VAL A 33 15.92 24.89 18.24
C VAL A 33 15.31 23.62 18.82
N LEU A 34 15.21 23.52 20.15
CA LEU A 34 14.58 22.38 20.82
C LEU A 34 13.14 22.18 20.32
N ILE A 35 12.34 23.24 20.24
CA ILE A 35 10.93 23.12 19.85
C ILE A 35 10.80 22.81 18.36
N TRP A 36 11.41 23.64 17.50
CA TRP A 36 11.11 23.65 16.07
C TRP A 36 11.96 22.71 15.24
N LEU A 37 13.11 22.27 15.76
CA LEU A 37 14.01 21.34 15.04
C LEU A 37 14.09 19.98 15.72
N VAL A 38 14.15 19.92 17.05
CA VAL A 38 14.22 18.64 17.77
C VAL A 38 12.83 18.05 17.99
N LEU A 39 11.95 18.70 18.75
CA LEU A 39 10.63 18.17 19.09
C LEU A 39 9.73 18.03 17.86
N ALA A 40 9.76 18.98 16.92
CA ALA A 40 9.00 18.88 15.68
C ALA A 40 9.39 17.67 14.80
N ASN A 41 10.58 17.08 15.02
CA ASN A 41 11.11 16.02 14.17
C ASN A 41 11.41 14.71 14.90
N VAL A 42 11.50 14.68 16.23
CA VAL A 42 11.95 13.51 16.98
C VAL A 42 11.07 12.27 16.74
N VAL A 43 9.76 12.46 16.61
CA VAL A 43 8.78 11.38 16.31
C VAL A 43 9.09 10.68 14.98
N PHE A 44 9.51 11.45 13.99
CA PHE A 44 9.81 10.93 12.66
C PHE A 44 11.27 10.51 12.53
N ALA A 45 12.18 11.19 13.22
CA ALA A 45 13.59 10.85 13.27
C ALA A 45 13.82 9.50 13.95
N SER A 46 13.02 9.14 14.96
CA SER A 46 13.04 7.78 15.53
C SER A 46 12.67 6.72 14.49
N MET A 47 11.91 7.09 13.46
CA MET A 47 11.55 6.21 12.35
C MET A 47 12.66 6.05 11.30
N TRP A 48 13.79 6.78 11.38
CA TRP A 48 14.93 6.56 10.48
C TRP A 48 15.51 5.15 10.60
N PHE A 49 15.51 4.58 11.81
CA PHE A 49 15.99 3.22 12.05
C PHE A 49 15.10 2.15 11.42
N PHE A 50 13.83 2.50 11.21
CA PHE A 50 12.84 1.63 10.58
C PHE A 50 12.67 1.94 9.10
N GLY A 51 13.20 3.03 8.54
CA GLY A 51 13.12 3.31 7.10
C GLY A 51 12.07 4.34 6.69
N ALA A 52 11.83 5.34 7.53
CA ALA A 52 10.96 6.48 7.26
C ALA A 52 11.08 7.08 5.84
N PRO A 53 9.97 7.53 5.22
CA PRO A 53 10.04 8.40 4.05
C PRO A 53 10.78 9.71 4.37
N PRO A 54 11.57 10.24 3.43
CA PRO A 54 12.29 11.49 3.63
C PRO A 54 11.32 12.67 3.81
N ARG A 55 11.63 13.55 4.77
CA ARG A 55 10.81 14.68 5.23
C ARG A 55 11.50 16.03 5.07
N ARG A 56 12.32 16.20 4.03
CA ARG A 56 13.09 17.44 3.81
C ARG A 56 12.20 18.69 3.76
N PRO A 57 11.08 18.70 2.99
CA PRO A 57 10.20 19.86 2.94
C PRO A 57 9.59 20.20 4.30
N GLU A 58 9.18 19.20 5.07
CA GLU A 58 8.57 19.34 6.39
C GLU A 58 9.56 19.90 7.41
N ILE A 59 10.81 19.41 7.42
CA ILE A 59 11.87 19.91 8.29
C ILE A 59 12.18 21.38 7.99
N ILE A 60 12.29 21.73 6.71
CA ILE A 60 12.53 23.12 6.29
C ILE A 60 11.36 24.01 6.68
N ALA A 61 10.12 23.56 6.46
CA ALA A 61 8.92 24.30 6.83
C ALA A 61 8.83 24.53 8.35
N ALA A 62 9.11 23.52 9.16
CA ALA A 62 9.12 23.65 10.62
C ALA A 62 10.19 24.65 11.11
N GLY A 63 11.41 24.58 10.57
CA GLY A 63 12.48 25.52 10.89
C GLY A 63 12.15 26.97 10.47
N ALA A 64 11.59 27.15 9.26
CA ALA A 64 11.17 28.46 8.77
C ALA A 64 10.03 29.05 9.62
N LEU A 65 8.99 28.25 9.91
CA LEU A 65 7.89 28.65 10.79
C LEU A 65 8.42 29.07 12.16
N GLY A 66 9.31 28.26 12.76
CA GLY A 66 9.93 28.58 14.03
C GLY A 66 10.64 29.93 14.04
N LEU A 67 11.38 30.26 12.98
CA LEU A 67 12.00 31.56 12.83
C LEU A 67 10.97 32.69 12.66
N ILE A 68 9.89 32.48 11.91
CA ILE A 68 8.84 33.48 11.68
C ILE A 68 8.09 33.80 12.98
N VAL A 69 7.68 32.77 13.73
CA VAL A 69 6.82 32.95 14.91
C VAL A 69 7.59 33.10 16.23
N ARG A 70 8.93 33.13 16.22
CA ARG A 70 9.77 33.15 17.45
C ARG A 70 9.44 34.29 18.41
N ASN A 71 9.04 35.44 17.87
CA ASN A 71 8.68 36.65 18.63
C ASN A 71 7.16 36.81 18.82
N ALA A 72 6.36 35.86 18.33
CA ALA A 72 4.91 35.93 18.42
C ALA A 72 4.38 35.53 19.82
N PRO A 73 3.15 35.91 20.17
CA PRO A 73 2.47 35.43 21.36
C PRO A 73 2.44 33.90 21.44
N VAL A 74 2.37 33.34 22.66
CA VAL A 74 2.42 31.89 22.90
C VAL A 74 1.37 31.14 22.08
N TRP A 75 0.14 31.67 21.98
CA TRP A 75 -0.94 31.01 21.25
C TRP A 75 -0.65 30.89 19.75
N VAL A 76 -0.05 31.91 19.12
CA VAL A 76 0.35 31.88 17.70
C VAL A 76 1.40 30.79 17.48
N ARG A 77 2.37 30.69 18.40
CA ARG A 77 3.41 29.66 18.34
C ARG A 77 2.83 28.25 18.46
N ILE A 78 1.88 28.05 19.38
CA ILE A 78 1.18 26.77 19.55
C ILE A 78 0.43 26.41 18.27
N VAL A 79 -0.39 27.32 17.72
CA VAL A 79 -1.16 27.06 16.50
C VAL A 79 -0.24 26.73 15.32
N ALA A 80 0.84 27.51 15.13
CA ALA A 80 1.81 27.27 14.07
C ALA A 80 2.51 25.91 14.22
N PHE A 81 2.85 25.50 15.45
CA PHE A 81 3.49 24.20 15.70
C PHE A 81 2.53 23.04 15.47
N ILE A 82 1.29 23.15 15.94
CA ILE A 82 0.27 22.11 15.69
C ILE A 82 0.00 22.01 14.19
N GLY A 83 -0.10 23.11 13.46
CA GLY A 83 -0.20 23.11 12.00
C GLY A 83 1.00 22.42 11.32
N ALA A 84 2.22 22.72 11.76
CA ALA A 84 3.43 22.08 11.25
C ALA A 84 3.48 20.57 11.55
N MET A 85 3.01 20.15 12.73
CA MET A 85 2.91 18.74 13.12
C MET A 85 1.84 18.01 12.30
N VAL A 86 0.66 18.60 12.10
CA VAL A 86 -0.40 18.02 11.25
C VAL A 86 0.11 17.86 9.82
N TYR A 87 0.70 18.90 9.23
CA TYR A 87 1.31 18.81 7.91
C TYR A 87 2.38 17.71 7.83
N SER A 88 3.23 17.62 8.86
CA SER A 88 4.28 16.60 8.95
C SER A 88 3.74 15.17 9.04
N VAL A 89 2.68 14.95 9.82
CA VAL A 89 2.03 13.65 9.94
C VAL A 89 1.38 13.27 8.62
N LEU A 90 0.64 14.20 7.99
CA LEU A 90 0.02 13.96 6.68
C LEU A 90 1.06 13.63 5.61
N GLY A 91 2.15 14.41 5.53
CA GLY A 91 3.24 14.17 4.59
C GLY A 91 3.95 12.83 4.81
N PHE A 92 4.15 12.44 6.08
CA PHE A 92 4.74 11.16 6.44
C PHE A 92 3.85 9.98 6.08
N VAL A 93 2.57 10.02 6.46
CA VAL A 93 1.57 8.98 6.14
C VAL A 93 1.39 8.87 4.63
N ALA A 94 1.26 9.99 3.92
CA ALA A 94 1.19 10.02 2.46
C ALA A 94 2.44 9.41 1.81
N GLY A 95 3.63 9.69 2.36
CA GLY A 95 4.86 9.03 1.94
C GLY A 95 4.80 7.52 2.11
N LEU A 96 4.46 7.05 3.31
CA LEU A 96 4.47 5.64 3.66
C LEU A 96 3.56 4.77 2.77
N PHE A 97 2.35 5.28 2.51
CA PHE A 97 1.31 4.60 1.73
C PHE A 97 1.31 4.97 0.25
N ASN A 98 2.36 5.63 -0.25
CA ASN A 98 2.45 6.08 -1.65
C ASN A 98 1.30 7.00 -2.11
N LEU A 99 0.64 7.72 -1.21
CA LEU A 99 -0.49 8.58 -1.55
C LEU A 99 -0.04 10.03 -1.81
N ALA A 100 -0.84 10.77 -2.58
CA ALA A 100 -0.83 12.23 -2.53
C ALA A 100 -1.45 12.73 -1.21
N ILE A 101 -1.00 13.89 -0.70
CA ILE A 101 -1.56 14.50 0.53
C ILE A 101 -3.05 14.83 0.33
N THR A 102 -3.44 15.26 -0.88
CA THR A 102 -4.84 15.51 -1.24
C THR A 102 -5.68 14.24 -1.12
N SER A 103 -5.20 13.12 -1.66
CA SER A 103 -5.85 11.82 -1.51
C SER A 103 -6.01 11.45 -0.04
N LEU A 104 -4.99 11.68 0.80
CA LEU A 104 -5.08 11.40 2.24
C LEU A 104 -6.13 12.25 2.95
N LEU A 105 -6.26 13.54 2.60
CA LEU A 105 -7.30 14.42 3.17
C LEU A 105 -8.71 13.91 2.84
N HIS A 106 -8.92 13.41 1.61
CA HIS A 106 -10.16 12.74 1.24
C HIS A 106 -10.34 11.43 2.01
N SER A 107 -9.27 10.69 2.30
CA SER A 107 -9.33 9.45 3.09
C SER A 107 -9.65 9.67 4.56
N LEU A 108 -9.43 10.87 5.12
CA LEU A 108 -9.73 11.16 6.54
C LEU A 108 -11.21 10.94 6.88
N ARG A 109 -12.13 11.04 5.91
CA ARG A 109 -13.55 10.76 6.12
C ARG A 109 -13.83 9.28 6.42
N PHE A 110 -12.90 8.39 6.06
CA PHE A 110 -13.00 6.95 6.28
C PHE A 110 -12.32 6.48 7.57
N VAL A 111 -11.86 7.41 8.43
CA VAL A 111 -11.22 7.06 9.71
C VAL A 111 -12.16 6.25 10.62
N LEU A 112 -13.49 6.40 10.46
CA LEU A 112 -14.47 5.62 11.20
C LEU A 112 -14.57 4.16 10.75
N GLU A 113 -14.14 3.85 9.52
CA GLU A 113 -14.19 2.49 8.98
C GLU A 113 -12.97 1.66 9.40
N ILE A 114 -11.88 2.32 9.78
CA ILE A 114 -10.64 1.65 10.21
C ILE A 114 -10.60 1.46 11.72
N ASN A 115 -9.87 0.44 12.17
CA ASN A 115 -9.64 0.20 13.60
C ASN A 115 -8.15 0.31 13.99
N PRO A 116 -7.61 1.53 14.15
CA PRO A 116 -6.20 1.72 14.49
C PRO A 116 -5.78 1.12 15.83
N SER A 117 -6.74 0.88 16.74
CA SER A 117 -6.47 0.28 18.05
C SER A 117 -6.02 -1.18 17.97
N GLN A 118 -6.23 -1.83 16.83
CA GLN A 118 -5.75 -3.18 16.55
C GLN A 118 -4.27 -3.23 16.13
N SER A 119 -3.58 -2.08 16.10
CA SER A 119 -2.17 -1.94 15.75
C SER A 119 -1.39 -1.33 16.92
N LEU A 120 -0.47 -2.11 17.50
CA LEU A 120 0.39 -1.64 18.58
C LEU A 120 1.28 -0.50 18.12
N GLU A 121 1.77 -0.58 16.89
CA GLU A 121 2.60 0.43 16.24
C GLU A 121 1.86 1.77 16.15
N TYR A 122 0.58 1.75 15.80
CA TYR A 122 -0.25 2.96 15.73
C TYR A 122 -0.52 3.56 17.11
N ILE A 123 -0.80 2.72 18.10
CA ILE A 123 -1.02 3.19 19.49
C ILE A 123 0.25 3.84 20.04
N VAL A 124 1.40 3.15 19.93
CA VAL A 124 2.68 3.66 20.43
C VAL A 124 3.09 4.94 19.71
N GLY A 125 2.99 4.96 18.38
CA GLY A 125 3.29 6.14 17.58
C GLY A 125 2.40 7.33 17.92
N GLY A 126 1.09 7.10 18.08
CA GLY A 126 0.12 8.13 18.47
C GLY A 126 0.39 8.69 19.86
N CYS A 127 0.64 7.83 20.85
CA CYS A 127 0.99 8.26 22.21
C CYS A 127 2.28 9.08 22.24
N PHE A 128 3.31 8.65 21.49
CA PHE A 128 4.58 9.36 21.40
C PHE A 128 4.40 10.75 20.76
N LEU A 129 3.62 10.85 19.69
CA LEU A 129 3.28 12.11 19.03
C LEU A 129 2.57 13.08 19.99
N VAL A 130 1.54 12.61 20.71
CA VAL A 130 0.81 13.42 21.69
C VAL A 130 1.73 13.90 22.81
N GLY A 131 2.60 13.02 23.33
CA GLY A 131 3.58 13.37 24.36
C GLY A 131 4.56 14.47 23.90
N VAL A 132 5.10 14.34 22.69
CA VAL A 132 6.00 15.34 22.09
C VAL A 132 5.31 16.69 21.89
N CYS A 133 4.08 16.69 21.39
CA CYS A 133 3.26 17.90 21.27
C CYS A 133 3.03 18.56 22.64
N GLY A 134 2.70 17.77 23.67
CA GLY A 134 2.53 18.27 25.04
C GLY A 134 3.80 18.92 25.60
N ILE A 135 4.96 18.29 25.42
CA ILE A 135 6.26 18.84 25.84
C ILE A 135 6.58 20.12 25.08
N ALA A 136 6.35 20.16 23.76
CA ALA A 136 6.59 21.35 22.94
C ALA A 136 5.72 22.54 23.40
N ILE A 137 4.42 22.32 23.60
CA ILE A 137 3.49 23.33 24.12
C ILE A 137 3.93 23.84 25.49
N TRP A 138 4.37 22.94 26.39
CA TRP A 138 4.90 23.33 27.69
C TRP A 138 6.17 24.19 27.57
N ARG A 139 7.10 23.81 26.69
CA ARG A 139 8.35 24.55 26.42
C ARG A 139 8.12 25.91 25.78
N MET A 140 7.05 26.09 25.01
CA MET A 140 6.68 27.38 24.40
C MET A 140 6.32 28.46 25.42
N ARG A 141 5.99 28.09 26.67
CA ARG A 141 5.80 29.06 27.76
C ARG A 141 7.10 29.78 28.15
N LYS A 142 8.26 29.22 27.80
CA LYS A 142 9.57 29.86 28.03
C LYS A 142 9.97 30.77 26.85
N PRO A 143 10.77 31.81 27.09
CA PRO A 143 11.28 32.69 26.04
C PRO A 143 11.99 31.91 24.92
N GLN A 144 11.74 32.29 23.66
CA GLN A 144 12.42 31.74 22.48
C GLN A 144 12.73 32.80 21.41
N GLY A 145 12.34 34.05 21.63
CA GLY A 145 12.55 35.14 20.69
C GLY A 145 13.93 35.78 20.83
N PHE A 146 14.86 35.39 19.96
CA PHE A 146 16.20 35.97 19.86
C PHE A 146 16.29 36.93 18.65
N SER A 147 17.14 37.95 18.76
CA SER A 147 17.34 39.00 17.77
C SER A 147 18.70 38.95 17.09
N GLU A 148 19.67 38.22 17.65
CA GLU A 148 21.03 38.11 17.09
C GLU A 148 21.05 37.43 15.71
N ILE A 149 21.46 38.15 14.67
CA ILE A 149 21.48 37.67 13.27
C ILE A 149 22.35 36.41 13.10
N ARG A 150 23.45 36.31 13.85
CA ARG A 150 24.34 35.15 13.86
C ARG A 150 23.60 33.87 14.31
N LEU A 151 22.70 33.99 15.27
CA LEU A 151 21.86 32.88 15.73
C LEU A 151 20.75 32.54 14.73
N VAL A 152 20.25 33.52 13.97
CA VAL A 152 19.30 33.27 12.86
C VAL A 152 19.97 32.46 11.76
N LEU A 153 21.17 32.88 11.32
CA LEU A 153 21.95 32.16 10.32
C LEU A 153 22.29 30.74 10.81
N LEU A 154 22.67 30.60 12.08
CA LEU A 154 22.92 29.29 12.68
C LEU A 154 21.66 28.40 12.69
N ALA A 155 20.47 28.94 13.01
CA ALA A 155 19.22 28.18 12.93
C ALA A 155 18.93 27.69 11.51
N ILE A 156 19.16 28.53 10.50
CA ILE A 156 19.01 28.15 9.07
C ILE A 156 19.98 27.01 8.72
N VAL A 157 21.26 27.13 9.10
CA VAL A 157 22.26 26.09 8.84
C VAL A 157 21.89 24.77 9.53
N ILE A 158 21.45 24.80 10.80
CA ILE A 158 21.01 23.59 11.51
C ILE A 158 19.79 22.97 10.81
N THR A 159 18.84 23.80 10.35
CA THR A 159 17.65 23.32 9.63
C THR A 159 18.03 22.61 8.34
N LEU A 160 18.89 23.22 7.52
CA LEU A 160 19.35 22.65 6.26
C LEU A 160 20.22 21.40 6.48
N ALA A 161 21.05 21.39 7.51
CA ALA A 161 21.84 20.23 7.90
C ALA A 161 20.95 19.06 8.32
N LEU A 162 19.91 19.32 9.13
CA LEU A 162 18.93 18.32 9.54
C LEU A 162 18.15 17.78 8.34
N ALA A 163 17.69 18.64 7.43
CA ALA A 163 16.99 18.22 6.21
C ALA A 163 17.90 17.39 5.29
N LYS A 164 19.18 17.75 5.17
CA LYS A 164 20.17 16.96 4.42
C LYS A 164 20.40 15.60 5.09
N PHE A 165 20.52 15.57 6.41
CA PHE A 165 20.73 14.35 7.19
C PHE A 165 19.55 13.38 7.06
N ASP A 166 18.32 13.87 7.27
CA ASP A 166 17.08 13.12 7.02
C ASP A 166 17.06 12.55 5.60
N GLY A 167 17.44 13.39 4.64
CA GLY A 167 17.56 13.02 3.25
C GLY A 167 18.61 11.95 2.93
N LEU A 168 19.65 11.80 3.74
CA LEU A 168 20.66 10.75 3.62
C LEU A 168 20.16 9.46 4.27
N MET A 169 19.53 9.56 5.44
CA MET A 169 18.92 8.43 6.13
C MET A 169 17.81 7.78 5.29
N GLY A 170 17.01 8.57 4.56
CA GLY A 170 15.98 8.07 3.65
C GLY A 170 16.45 7.66 2.24
N HIS A 171 17.73 7.84 1.89
CA HIS A 171 18.20 7.64 0.50
C HIS A 171 18.01 6.20 -0.02
N GLY A 172 18.18 5.20 0.84
CA GLY A 172 18.01 3.79 0.50
C GLY A 172 16.56 3.37 0.24
N MET A 173 15.58 4.25 0.50
CA MET A 173 14.15 3.97 0.37
C MET A 173 13.46 4.84 -0.70
N ARG A 174 14.19 5.63 -1.48
CA ARG A 174 13.60 6.61 -2.41
C ARG A 174 12.67 6.02 -3.47
N GLY A 175 13.00 4.85 -4.01
CA GLY A 175 12.14 4.16 -4.97
C GLY A 175 10.91 3.53 -4.32
N HIS A 176 10.93 3.31 -3.01
CA HIS A 176 9.85 2.66 -2.29
C HIS A 176 8.67 3.60 -1.99
N TYR A 177 8.73 4.87 -2.39
CA TYR A 177 7.75 5.89 -2.04
C TYR A 177 7.18 6.60 -3.28
N MET A 178 6.70 5.81 -4.27
CA MET A 178 6.23 6.31 -5.59
C MET A 178 4.80 6.83 -5.52
N ARG A 179 4.66 8.14 -5.38
CA ARG A 179 3.37 8.84 -5.21
C ARG A 179 2.60 9.15 -6.50
N ALA A 180 3.21 9.00 -7.67
CA ALA A 180 2.57 9.25 -8.95
C ALA A 180 3.48 8.77 -10.08
N ALA A 181 2.88 8.38 -11.20
CA ALA A 181 3.60 8.27 -12.46
C ALA A 181 3.92 9.68 -12.97
N ASP A 182 5.14 9.91 -13.44
CA ASP A 182 5.46 11.14 -14.17
C ASP A 182 4.66 11.15 -15.49
N PHE A 183 4.32 12.34 -16.01
CA PHE A 183 3.48 12.48 -17.22
C PHE A 183 4.03 11.73 -18.44
N GLU A 184 5.36 11.56 -18.54
CA GLU A 184 6.03 10.87 -19.64
C GLU A 184 6.16 9.35 -19.42
N THR A 185 5.72 8.83 -18.27
CA THR A 185 5.84 7.41 -17.93
C THR A 185 4.95 6.56 -18.84
N PRO A 186 5.50 5.63 -19.62
CA PRO A 186 4.70 4.72 -20.42
C PRO A 186 3.73 3.93 -19.54
N PHE A 187 2.47 3.84 -19.97
CA PHE A 187 1.47 3.04 -19.29
C PHE A 187 1.70 1.55 -19.52
N VAL A 188 1.64 0.76 -18.44
CA VAL A 188 1.61 -0.70 -18.47
C VAL A 188 0.68 -1.22 -17.37
N SER A 189 0.05 -2.36 -17.60
CA SER A 189 -0.75 -3.08 -16.61
C SER A 189 -0.61 -4.59 -16.82
N ALA A 190 -0.93 -5.38 -15.79
CA ALA A 190 -0.96 -6.82 -15.94
C ALA A 190 -2.03 -7.25 -16.96
N SER A 191 -3.17 -6.57 -16.97
CA SER A 191 -4.27 -6.82 -17.89
C SER A 191 -3.82 -6.69 -19.35
N HIS A 192 -3.02 -5.67 -19.67
CA HIS A 192 -2.48 -5.46 -21.00
C HIS A 192 -1.34 -6.43 -21.33
N LEU A 193 -0.36 -6.57 -20.44
CA LEU A 193 0.85 -7.40 -20.68
C LEU A 193 0.51 -8.89 -20.81
N SER A 194 -0.48 -9.37 -20.07
CA SER A 194 -0.96 -10.75 -20.16
C SER A 194 -1.92 -10.99 -21.33
N GLY A 195 -2.42 -9.92 -21.97
CA GLY A 195 -3.48 -9.97 -22.98
C GLY A 195 -4.87 -10.30 -22.43
N PHE A 196 -5.07 -10.19 -21.11
CA PHE A 196 -6.36 -10.44 -20.46
C PHE A 196 -7.46 -9.45 -20.88
N ASP A 197 -7.08 -8.20 -21.18
CA ASP A 197 -7.99 -7.16 -21.68
C ASP A 197 -8.32 -7.30 -23.17
N ALA A 198 -7.65 -8.20 -23.90
CA ALA A 198 -7.92 -8.43 -25.30
C ALA A 198 -9.31 -9.06 -25.50
N THR A 199 -10.08 -8.55 -26.45
CA THR A 199 -11.31 -9.21 -26.94
C THR A 199 -10.91 -10.44 -27.74
N VAL A 200 -11.18 -11.63 -27.20
CA VAL A 200 -10.92 -12.90 -27.88
C VAL A 200 -12.21 -13.71 -27.88
N ALA A 201 -12.59 -14.22 -29.05
CA ALA A 201 -13.61 -15.25 -29.19
C ALA A 201 -12.96 -16.64 -28.99
N PRO A 202 -13.63 -17.62 -28.37
CA PRO A 202 -15.01 -17.60 -27.86
C PRO A 202 -15.16 -16.81 -26.55
N LYS A 203 -16.39 -16.32 -26.28
CA LYS A 203 -16.70 -15.63 -25.01
C LYS A 203 -16.69 -16.66 -23.86
N ARG A 204 -15.73 -16.54 -22.96
CA ARG A 204 -15.58 -17.34 -21.74
C ARG A 204 -15.78 -16.46 -20.52
N HIS A 205 -15.95 -17.04 -19.34
CA HIS A 205 -15.89 -16.21 -18.13
C HIS A 205 -14.49 -15.62 -17.97
N ARG A 206 -14.42 -14.46 -17.31
CA ARG A 206 -13.18 -13.75 -17.00
C ARG A 206 -13.20 -13.35 -15.55
N MET A 207 -12.10 -13.59 -14.85
CA MET A 207 -11.95 -13.21 -13.44
C MET A 207 -10.67 -12.41 -13.26
N LEU A 208 -10.75 -11.23 -12.67
CA LEU A 208 -9.62 -10.44 -12.25
C LEU A 208 -9.61 -10.36 -10.72
N ILE A 209 -8.58 -10.92 -10.11
CA ILE A 209 -8.37 -10.93 -8.66
C ILE A 209 -7.23 -9.96 -8.35
N MET A 210 -7.56 -8.90 -7.63
CA MET A 210 -6.61 -7.92 -7.14
C MET A 210 -6.23 -8.24 -5.70
N VAL A 211 -4.96 -8.54 -5.49
CA VAL A 211 -4.42 -9.00 -4.22
C VAL A 211 -3.80 -7.81 -3.49
N GLU A 212 -4.36 -7.48 -2.33
CA GLU A 212 -3.98 -6.37 -1.47
C GLU A 212 -2.53 -6.55 -1.01
N SER A 213 -1.75 -5.49 -1.17
CA SER A 213 -0.36 -5.42 -0.75
C SER A 213 0.51 -6.55 -1.34
N LEU A 214 0.19 -7.11 -2.51
CA LEU A 214 1.03 -8.12 -3.17
C LEU A 214 2.13 -7.46 -4.01
N GLY A 215 3.33 -7.36 -3.44
CA GLY A 215 4.53 -6.82 -4.10
C GLY A 215 5.40 -7.89 -4.74
N ALA A 216 6.23 -7.51 -5.71
CA ALA A 216 7.17 -8.43 -6.35
C ALA A 216 8.38 -8.68 -5.43
N PRO A 217 8.67 -9.92 -5.01
CA PRO A 217 9.86 -10.24 -4.21
C PRO A 217 11.17 -9.89 -4.92
N VAL A 218 12.18 -9.45 -4.19
CA VAL A 218 13.52 -9.20 -4.72
C VAL A 218 14.59 -9.74 -3.77
N GLY A 219 15.44 -10.64 -4.26
CA GLY A 219 16.63 -11.09 -3.55
C GLY A 219 16.34 -12.03 -2.37
N ASN A 220 15.12 -12.55 -2.28
CA ASN A 220 14.68 -13.49 -1.25
C ASN A 220 14.12 -14.76 -1.88
N LYS A 221 14.94 -15.83 -1.88
CA LYS A 221 14.63 -17.10 -2.54
C LYS A 221 13.40 -17.80 -1.99
N ASP A 222 13.09 -17.63 -0.71
CA ASP A 222 11.88 -18.22 -0.14
C ASP A 222 10.64 -17.55 -0.68
N MET A 223 10.64 -16.22 -0.72
CA MET A 223 9.51 -15.45 -1.27
C MET A 223 9.34 -15.73 -2.78
N GLU A 224 10.43 -15.76 -3.54
CA GLU A 224 10.43 -16.11 -4.98
C GLU A 224 9.87 -17.53 -5.21
N ARG A 225 10.24 -18.50 -4.35
CA ARG A 225 9.76 -19.88 -4.43
C ARG A 225 8.29 -20.02 -4.04
N LEU A 226 7.81 -19.22 -3.09
CA LEU A 226 6.46 -19.32 -2.54
C LEU A 226 5.42 -18.60 -3.41
N LEU A 227 5.81 -17.50 -4.05
CA LEU A 227 4.92 -16.71 -4.88
C LEU A 227 4.29 -17.57 -5.99
N PHE A 228 2.96 -17.66 -5.98
CA PHE A 228 2.15 -18.45 -6.93
C PHE A 228 2.46 -19.96 -6.99
N ALA A 229 3.23 -20.50 -6.04
CA ALA A 229 3.74 -21.87 -6.09
C ALA A 229 2.63 -22.93 -6.25
N ARG A 230 1.48 -22.72 -5.59
CA ARG A 230 0.36 -23.68 -5.62
C ARG A 230 -0.27 -23.83 -6.99
N PHE A 231 -0.26 -22.78 -7.80
CA PHE A 231 -0.84 -22.81 -9.14
C PHE A 231 -0.05 -23.67 -10.12
N HIS A 232 1.20 -23.99 -9.82
CA HIS A 232 2.00 -24.93 -10.62
C HIS A 232 1.65 -26.40 -10.40
N SER A 233 0.65 -26.72 -9.55
CA SER A 233 0.22 -28.09 -9.33
C SER A 233 -0.37 -28.74 -10.60
N PRO A 234 -0.30 -30.08 -10.74
CA PRO A 234 -0.95 -30.80 -11.86
C PRO A 234 -2.45 -30.53 -11.96
N ALA A 235 -3.16 -30.38 -10.83
CA ALA A 235 -4.59 -30.11 -10.82
C ALA A 235 -4.94 -28.82 -11.57
N VAL A 236 -4.13 -27.76 -11.40
CA VAL A 236 -4.30 -26.49 -12.10
C VAL A 236 -3.72 -26.57 -13.52
N THR A 237 -2.47 -27.02 -13.67
CA THR A 237 -1.77 -27.02 -14.97
C THR A 237 -2.39 -27.99 -15.99
N ASN A 238 -3.18 -28.98 -15.58
CA ASN A 238 -3.95 -29.79 -16.53
C ASN A 238 -5.09 -28.99 -17.19
N ARG A 239 -5.70 -28.04 -16.48
CA ARG A 239 -6.84 -27.22 -16.96
C ARG A 239 -6.40 -25.86 -17.52
N TYR A 240 -5.26 -25.34 -17.06
CA TYR A 240 -4.81 -23.98 -17.36
C TYR A 240 -3.40 -23.96 -17.95
N GLU A 241 -3.19 -23.03 -18.88
CA GLU A 241 -1.89 -22.54 -19.30
C GLU A 241 -1.52 -21.36 -18.41
N LEU A 242 -0.32 -21.41 -17.83
CA LEU A 242 0.14 -20.41 -16.88
C LEU A 242 1.10 -19.46 -17.58
N SER A 243 0.90 -18.16 -17.37
CA SER A 243 1.91 -17.15 -17.64
C SER A 243 2.03 -16.20 -16.45
N THR A 244 3.25 -15.72 -16.20
CA THR A 244 3.55 -14.85 -15.08
C THR A 244 4.42 -13.69 -15.53
N GLY A 245 4.42 -12.62 -14.77
CA GLY A 245 5.31 -11.48 -14.98
C GLY A 245 5.14 -10.43 -13.90
N GLU A 246 5.64 -9.23 -14.20
CA GLU A 246 5.52 -8.07 -13.33
C GLU A 246 5.01 -6.87 -14.13
N THR A 247 4.36 -5.92 -13.44
CA THR A 247 3.99 -4.61 -14.00
C THR A 247 4.44 -3.50 -13.05
N THR A 248 4.59 -2.28 -13.56
CA THR A 248 4.78 -1.13 -12.68
C THR A 248 3.49 -0.80 -11.93
N TYR A 249 3.64 -0.25 -10.73
CA TYR A 249 2.54 0.38 -10.01
C TYR A 249 2.96 1.77 -9.51
N TYR A 250 1.96 2.62 -9.32
CA TYR A 250 2.07 3.93 -8.70
C TYR A 250 0.87 4.09 -7.75
N ASN A 251 1.03 4.88 -6.70
CA ASN A 251 0.00 5.05 -5.67
C ASN A 251 -0.31 3.74 -4.91
N SER A 252 -1.56 3.61 -4.47
CA SER A 252 -2.08 2.50 -3.65
C SER A 252 -3.27 1.86 -4.38
N THR A 253 -4.14 1.16 -3.66
CA THR A 253 -5.11 0.20 -4.18
C THR A 253 -6.01 0.77 -5.26
N THR A 254 -6.65 1.93 -5.03
CA THR A 254 -7.59 2.54 -5.99
C THR A 254 -6.94 2.89 -7.32
N ALA A 255 -5.67 3.31 -7.32
CA ALA A 255 -4.90 3.51 -8.55
C ALA A 255 -4.56 2.18 -9.22
N GLY A 256 -4.30 1.12 -8.45
CA GLY A 256 -4.21 -0.25 -8.96
C GLY A 256 -5.49 -0.70 -9.65
N GLU A 257 -6.66 -0.39 -9.07
CA GLU A 257 -7.97 -0.65 -9.69
C GLU A 257 -8.10 0.07 -11.04
N ILE A 258 -7.77 1.36 -11.11
CA ILE A 258 -7.79 2.13 -12.38
C ILE A 258 -6.76 1.58 -13.39
N ARG A 259 -5.56 1.19 -12.94
CA ARG A 259 -4.53 0.58 -13.79
C ARG A 259 -5.04 -0.67 -14.48
N GLU A 260 -5.62 -1.60 -13.72
CA GLU A 260 -6.04 -2.89 -14.26
C GLU A 260 -7.40 -2.84 -14.95
N LEU A 261 -8.36 -2.10 -14.38
CA LEU A 261 -9.73 -2.06 -14.89
C LEU A 261 -9.92 -0.99 -15.97
N CYS A 262 -9.12 0.07 -16.03
CA CYS A 262 -9.32 1.15 -16.98
C CYS A 262 -8.17 1.35 -17.98
N GLY A 263 -7.04 0.66 -17.79
CA GLY A 263 -5.94 0.69 -18.76
C GLY A 263 -5.27 2.06 -18.86
N ARG A 264 -5.19 2.80 -17.74
CA ARG A 264 -4.50 4.09 -17.66
C ARG A 264 -3.97 4.37 -16.26
N TRP A 265 -3.04 5.33 -16.15
CA TRP A 265 -2.71 5.94 -14.86
C TRP A 265 -3.87 6.85 -14.41
N GLY A 266 -4.11 6.89 -13.10
CA GLY A 266 -5.19 7.69 -12.51
C GLY A 266 -5.56 7.19 -11.13
N ASP A 267 -6.65 7.74 -10.59
CA ASP A 267 -7.22 7.36 -9.30
C ASP A 267 -8.75 7.43 -9.35
N TYR A 268 -9.45 6.89 -8.35
CA TYR A 268 -10.90 6.75 -8.37
C TYR A 268 -11.66 8.09 -8.49
N TYR A 269 -11.04 9.20 -8.06
CA TYR A 269 -11.61 10.54 -8.20
C TYR A 269 -11.94 10.90 -9.65
N ASP A 270 -11.18 10.37 -10.62
CA ASP A 270 -11.37 10.61 -12.05
C ASP A 270 -12.69 10.02 -12.58
N VAL A 271 -13.25 9.04 -11.86
CA VAL A 271 -14.46 8.29 -12.23
C VAL A 271 -15.57 8.43 -11.20
N MET A 272 -15.45 9.39 -10.28
CA MET A 272 -16.51 9.72 -9.32
C MET A 272 -17.68 10.44 -9.99
N GLU A 273 -17.39 11.33 -10.94
CA GLU A 273 -18.37 12.17 -11.63
C GLU A 273 -18.42 11.82 -13.11
N GLY A 274 -19.20 10.79 -13.47
CA GLY A 274 -19.44 10.41 -14.85
C GLY A 274 -19.01 8.99 -15.19
N VAL A 275 -19.55 8.47 -16.29
CA VAL A 275 -19.32 7.09 -16.74
C VAL A 275 -18.06 7.04 -17.61
N ASP A 276 -17.11 6.17 -17.25
CA ASP A 276 -15.94 5.86 -18.08
C ASP A 276 -16.17 4.56 -18.84
N ARG A 277 -16.64 4.68 -20.09
CA ARG A 277 -16.85 3.54 -20.99
C ARG A 277 -15.54 2.94 -21.53
N GLY A 278 -14.42 3.59 -21.28
CA GLY A 278 -13.09 3.09 -21.62
C GLY A 278 -12.63 1.95 -20.72
N CYS A 279 -13.25 1.77 -19.56
CA CYS A 279 -12.89 0.72 -18.62
C CYS A 279 -13.36 -0.67 -19.07
N LEU A 280 -12.58 -1.68 -18.71
CA LEU A 280 -12.79 -3.11 -18.99
C LEU A 280 -14.17 -3.62 -18.56
N PRO A 281 -14.72 -3.32 -17.36
CA PRO A 281 -16.07 -3.74 -17.03
C PRO A 281 -17.09 -3.14 -18.02
N ALA A 282 -17.04 -1.84 -18.30
CA ALA A 282 -17.93 -1.22 -19.28
C ALA A 282 -17.81 -1.84 -20.68
N LYS A 283 -16.59 -2.05 -21.18
CA LYS A 283 -16.32 -2.72 -22.46
C LYS A 283 -16.89 -4.14 -22.51
N LEU A 284 -16.76 -4.91 -21.42
CA LEU A 284 -17.29 -6.27 -21.35
C LEU A 284 -18.81 -6.30 -21.22
N ALA A 285 -19.41 -5.35 -20.49
CA ALA A 285 -20.86 -5.18 -20.44
C ALA A 285 -21.44 -4.87 -21.83
N GLU A 286 -20.78 -3.99 -22.61
CA GLU A 286 -21.14 -3.73 -24.01
C GLU A 286 -20.98 -4.97 -24.91
N ALA A 287 -20.06 -5.87 -24.55
CA ALA A 287 -19.87 -7.17 -25.18
C ALA A 287 -20.78 -8.29 -24.63
N ASP A 288 -21.87 -7.95 -23.94
CA ASP A 288 -22.89 -8.87 -23.38
C ASP A 288 -22.35 -9.82 -22.28
N TYR A 289 -21.32 -9.39 -21.55
CA TYR A 289 -20.96 -10.01 -20.27
C TYR A 289 -21.81 -9.45 -19.13
N GLU A 290 -22.10 -10.28 -18.14
CA GLU A 290 -22.54 -9.78 -16.82
C GLU A 290 -21.32 -9.35 -16.02
N THR A 291 -21.28 -8.11 -15.53
CA THR A 291 -20.11 -7.57 -14.82
C THR A 291 -20.38 -7.45 -13.32
N ARG A 292 -19.54 -8.07 -12.51
CA ARG A 292 -19.71 -8.12 -11.05
C ARG A 292 -18.40 -7.82 -10.34
N ALA A 293 -18.47 -6.94 -9.34
CA ALA A 293 -17.38 -6.68 -8.42
C ALA A 293 -17.63 -7.34 -7.06
N TYR A 294 -16.55 -7.70 -6.41
CA TYR A 294 -16.50 -8.19 -5.04
C TYR A 294 -15.42 -7.43 -4.30
N HIS A 295 -15.70 -7.07 -3.06
CA HIS A 295 -14.67 -6.54 -2.19
C HIS A 295 -14.89 -7.08 -0.78
N SER A 296 -13.82 -7.56 -0.17
CA SER A 296 -13.86 -8.17 1.15
C SER A 296 -14.11 -7.17 2.30
N PHE A 297 -14.33 -5.90 1.97
CA PHE A 297 -14.58 -4.81 2.92
C PHE A 297 -15.78 -3.94 2.45
N THR A 298 -16.20 -2.99 3.28
CA THR A 298 -17.39 -2.16 3.00
C THR A 298 -17.24 -1.34 1.72
N GLY A 299 -18.33 -1.23 0.95
CA GLY A 299 -18.39 -0.40 -0.26
C GLY A 299 -18.38 1.10 0.01
N ALA A 300 -18.59 1.52 1.25
CA ALA A 300 -18.41 2.91 1.65
C ALA A 300 -16.94 3.35 1.57
N PHE A 301 -16.01 2.41 1.78
CA PHE A 301 -14.58 2.70 1.77
C PHE A 301 -14.12 3.08 0.35
N PHE A 302 -13.45 4.23 0.25
CA PHE A 302 -13.12 4.88 -1.03
C PHE A 302 -14.33 5.08 -1.96
N ASP A 303 -15.54 5.22 -1.41
CA ASP A 303 -16.77 5.42 -2.17
C ASP A 303 -16.99 4.36 -3.29
N ARG A 304 -16.48 3.13 -3.15
CA ARG A 304 -16.56 2.09 -4.20
C ARG A 304 -17.98 1.81 -4.65
N ALA A 305 -18.95 1.83 -3.72
CA ALA A 305 -20.36 1.70 -4.03
C ALA A 305 -20.90 2.80 -4.98
N LYS A 306 -20.23 3.96 -5.06
CA LYS A 306 -20.60 5.06 -5.95
C LYS A 306 -19.94 4.95 -7.32
N TRP A 307 -18.64 4.64 -7.40
CA TRP A 307 -17.90 4.71 -8.66
C TRP A 307 -17.76 3.38 -9.40
N TYR A 308 -17.98 2.23 -8.76
CA TYR A 308 -18.02 0.93 -9.48
C TYR A 308 -19.07 0.90 -10.61
N PRO A 309 -20.31 1.42 -10.43
CA PRO A 309 -21.26 1.55 -11.53
C PRO A 309 -20.75 2.45 -12.67
N ASN A 310 -19.99 3.49 -12.36
CA ASN A 310 -19.46 4.44 -13.34
C ASN A 310 -18.43 3.82 -14.29
N ILE A 311 -17.72 2.78 -13.86
CA ILE A 311 -16.76 2.04 -14.71
C ILE A 311 -17.36 0.76 -15.32
N GLY A 312 -18.67 0.55 -15.14
CA GLY A 312 -19.44 -0.48 -15.83
C GLY A 312 -19.68 -1.78 -15.07
N PHE A 313 -19.48 -1.81 -13.75
CA PHE A 313 -19.98 -2.93 -12.94
C PHE A 313 -21.50 -2.86 -12.79
N GLN A 314 -22.20 -3.94 -13.14
CA GLN A 314 -23.65 -4.06 -13.01
C GLN A 314 -24.07 -4.50 -11.61
N LYS A 315 -23.22 -5.25 -10.92
CA LYS A 315 -23.44 -5.76 -9.56
C LYS A 315 -22.18 -5.59 -8.72
N SER A 316 -22.34 -5.37 -7.43
CA SER A 316 -21.22 -5.30 -6.48
C SER A 316 -21.63 -5.93 -5.17
N SER A 317 -20.79 -6.84 -4.65
CA SER A 317 -21.01 -7.51 -3.36
C SER A 317 -19.88 -7.09 -2.41
N PHE A 318 -20.23 -6.33 -1.39
CA PHE A 318 -19.31 -5.86 -0.34
C PHE A 318 -19.44 -6.70 0.92
N ALA A 319 -18.61 -6.43 1.93
CA ALA A 319 -18.55 -7.22 3.16
C ALA A 319 -19.92 -7.52 3.77
N GLU A 320 -20.83 -6.55 3.79
CA GLU A 320 -22.19 -6.67 4.34
C GLU A 320 -22.97 -7.83 3.68
N GLU A 321 -23.00 -7.89 2.35
CA GLU A 321 -23.67 -8.96 1.60
C GLU A 321 -22.91 -10.28 1.74
N LEU A 322 -21.58 -10.24 1.76
CA LEU A 322 -20.76 -11.45 1.85
C LEU A 322 -20.92 -12.15 3.22
N PHE A 323 -21.11 -11.39 4.30
CA PHE A 323 -21.49 -11.92 5.61
C PHE A 323 -22.85 -12.62 5.57
N GLU A 324 -23.86 -12.01 4.97
CA GLU A 324 -25.19 -12.62 4.81
C GLU A 324 -25.14 -13.93 4.01
N ARG A 325 -24.16 -14.04 3.11
CA ARG A 325 -23.88 -15.23 2.30
C ARG A 325 -23.01 -16.27 3.00
N GLY A 326 -22.63 -16.03 4.26
CA GLY A 326 -21.94 -17.01 5.12
C GLY A 326 -20.42 -16.89 5.17
N ALA A 327 -19.82 -15.85 4.60
CA ALA A 327 -18.38 -15.59 4.79
C ALA A 327 -18.10 -15.21 6.25
N ARG A 328 -16.96 -15.63 6.79
CA ARG A 328 -16.57 -15.34 8.18
C ARG A 328 -15.87 -13.99 8.28
N GLU A 329 -15.87 -13.42 9.47
CA GLU A 329 -15.14 -12.18 9.78
C GLU A 329 -13.65 -12.46 10.00
N CYS A 330 -12.80 -11.67 9.34
CA CYS A 330 -11.37 -11.58 9.58
C CYS A 330 -11.05 -10.14 10.01
N GLY A 331 -10.30 -10.00 11.11
CA GLY A 331 -9.98 -8.70 11.68
C GLY A 331 -8.75 -8.03 11.06
N GLY A 332 -8.13 -7.14 11.83
CA GLY A 332 -7.02 -6.29 11.40
C GLY A 332 -7.40 -4.81 11.48
N VAL A 333 -6.63 -3.96 10.80
CA VAL A 333 -6.97 -2.52 10.69
C VAL A 333 -8.22 -2.31 9.82
N PHE A 334 -8.47 -3.23 8.89
CA PHE A 334 -9.60 -3.25 7.96
C PHE A 334 -10.44 -4.52 8.20
N PRO A 335 -11.24 -4.57 9.29
CA PRO A 335 -12.02 -5.75 9.62
C PRO A 335 -13.09 -6.01 8.56
N GLY A 336 -13.00 -7.14 7.87
CA GLY A 336 -13.86 -7.49 6.74
C GLY A 336 -14.16 -8.98 6.71
N VAL A 337 -14.59 -9.48 5.54
CA VAL A 337 -14.70 -10.93 5.38
C VAL A 337 -13.33 -11.56 5.18
N CYS A 338 -13.21 -12.82 5.56
CA CYS A 338 -12.03 -13.60 5.28
C CYS A 338 -11.89 -13.85 3.77
N ASP A 339 -10.77 -13.44 3.17
CA ASP A 339 -10.51 -13.57 1.73
C ASP A 339 -10.59 -15.03 1.27
N ARG A 340 -10.19 -15.98 2.12
CA ARG A 340 -10.31 -17.43 1.88
C ARG A 340 -11.76 -17.95 1.75
N ASP A 341 -12.76 -17.18 2.16
CA ASP A 341 -14.18 -17.59 2.06
C ASP A 341 -14.84 -17.06 0.77
N VAL A 342 -14.23 -16.05 0.12
CA VAL A 342 -14.80 -15.41 -1.08
C VAL A 342 -14.77 -16.30 -2.34
N PRO A 343 -13.73 -17.13 -2.60
CA PRO A 343 -13.69 -18.03 -3.75
C PRO A 343 -14.93 -18.90 -3.92
N ALA A 344 -15.43 -19.50 -2.84
CA ALA A 344 -16.64 -20.34 -2.89
C ALA A 344 -17.89 -19.54 -3.30
N LEU A 345 -17.99 -18.28 -2.87
CA LEU A 345 -19.09 -17.38 -3.24
C LEU A 345 -19.00 -16.96 -4.71
N LEU A 346 -17.80 -16.64 -5.20
CA LEU A 346 -17.51 -16.35 -6.60
C LEU A 346 -17.86 -17.54 -7.49
N ALA A 347 -17.45 -18.74 -7.08
CA ALA A 347 -17.70 -20.00 -7.78
C ALA A 347 -19.18 -20.35 -7.86
N LYS A 348 -19.96 -20.03 -6.82
CA LYS A 348 -21.41 -20.19 -6.86
C LYS A 348 -22.06 -19.28 -7.90
N ASP A 349 -21.63 -18.01 -7.97
CA ASP A 349 -22.22 -17.04 -8.89
C ASP A 349 -21.84 -17.33 -10.35
N ILE A 350 -20.60 -17.75 -10.62
CA ILE A 350 -20.14 -18.11 -11.96
C ILE A 350 -20.83 -19.39 -12.47
N LYS A 351 -21.03 -20.40 -11.61
CA LYS A 351 -21.74 -21.65 -11.96
C LYS A 351 -23.21 -21.43 -12.23
N ALA A 352 -23.83 -20.45 -11.58
CA ALA A 352 -25.24 -20.10 -11.78
C ALA A 352 -25.48 -19.17 -12.98
N ALA A 353 -24.41 -18.65 -13.60
CA ALA A 353 -24.52 -17.66 -14.65
C ALA A 353 -25.04 -18.25 -15.97
N GLN A 354 -25.95 -17.52 -16.62
CA GLN A 354 -26.48 -17.89 -17.94
C GLN A 354 -25.74 -17.19 -19.10
N LYS A 355 -24.91 -16.20 -18.77
CA LYS A 355 -24.07 -15.44 -19.68
C LYS A 355 -22.62 -15.49 -19.22
N PRO A 356 -21.64 -15.29 -20.12
CA PRO A 356 -20.27 -15.03 -19.72
C PRO A 356 -20.22 -13.91 -18.67
N GLN A 357 -19.45 -14.13 -17.61
CA GLN A 357 -19.30 -13.15 -16.54
C GLN A 357 -17.90 -12.54 -16.58
N PHE A 358 -17.83 -11.25 -16.28
CA PHE A 358 -16.62 -10.61 -15.83
C PHE A 358 -16.73 -10.39 -14.32
N ILE A 359 -15.89 -11.09 -13.58
CA ILE A 359 -15.81 -11.01 -12.14
C ILE A 359 -14.54 -10.25 -11.77
N TYR A 360 -14.69 -9.22 -10.95
CA TYR A 360 -13.58 -8.54 -10.29
C TYR A 360 -13.65 -8.79 -8.79
N TRP A 361 -12.53 -9.12 -8.15
CA TRP A 361 -12.44 -9.27 -6.71
C TRP A 361 -11.25 -8.51 -6.14
N LEU A 362 -11.51 -7.62 -5.17
CA LEU A 362 -10.50 -6.94 -4.37
C LEU A 362 -10.43 -7.53 -2.95
N THR A 363 -9.29 -8.15 -2.64
CA THR A 363 -8.98 -8.70 -1.30
C THR A 363 -8.65 -7.61 -0.29
N VAL A 364 -8.50 -7.94 1.01
CA VAL A 364 -8.16 -6.94 2.05
C VAL A 364 -7.33 -7.47 3.22
N ASN A 365 -7.37 -8.77 3.52
CA ASN A 365 -6.82 -9.29 4.78
C ASN A 365 -5.29 -9.19 4.86
N SER A 366 -4.59 -9.13 3.72
CA SER A 366 -3.14 -8.91 3.65
C SER A 366 -2.71 -7.46 3.84
N HIS A 367 -3.64 -6.53 4.08
CA HIS A 367 -3.32 -5.14 4.40
C HIS A 367 -2.52 -5.06 5.69
N LEU A 368 -1.50 -4.20 5.71
CA LEU A 368 -0.59 -4.09 6.84
C LEU A 368 -1.11 -3.17 7.98
N PRO A 369 -0.65 -3.40 9.23
CA PRO A 369 0.08 -4.60 9.68
C PRO A 369 -0.83 -5.84 9.69
N VAL A 370 -0.25 -7.03 9.52
CA VAL A 370 -0.95 -8.31 9.68
C VAL A 370 -0.77 -8.78 11.14
N PRO A 371 -1.76 -8.61 12.03
CA PRO A 371 -1.62 -9.03 13.42
C PRO A 371 -1.75 -10.56 13.59
N PRO A 372 -1.24 -11.12 14.70
CA PRO A 372 -1.60 -12.49 15.10
C PRO A 372 -3.07 -12.58 15.52
N GLY A 373 -3.67 -13.77 15.45
CA GLY A 373 -5.07 -14.01 15.81
C GLY A 373 -6.08 -13.40 14.83
N MET A 374 -7.18 -12.84 15.36
CA MET A 374 -8.25 -12.16 14.59
C MET A 374 -8.86 -12.99 13.44
N ASN A 375 -8.90 -14.31 13.61
CA ASN A 375 -9.35 -15.27 12.59
C ASN A 375 -8.54 -15.21 11.27
N LEU A 376 -7.31 -14.67 11.28
CA LEU A 376 -6.42 -14.61 10.11
C LEU A 376 -5.63 -15.92 9.90
N ASP A 377 -5.57 -16.78 10.92
CA ASP A 377 -4.84 -18.06 10.95
C ASP A 377 -3.36 -17.97 10.53
N VAL A 378 -2.73 -16.86 10.89
CA VAL A 378 -1.33 -16.57 10.56
C VAL A 378 -0.35 -16.91 11.69
N ASP A 379 -0.84 -17.34 12.86
CA ASP A 379 -0.01 -17.57 14.05
C ASP A 379 1.01 -18.70 13.88
N ARG A 380 0.79 -19.58 12.90
CA ARG A 380 1.68 -20.70 12.56
C ARG A 380 2.30 -20.55 11.17
N CYS A 381 2.69 -19.32 10.81
CA CYS A 381 3.23 -19.01 9.49
C CYS A 381 4.57 -19.73 9.20
N GLU A 382 5.27 -20.25 10.21
CA GLU A 382 6.48 -21.08 10.04
C GLU A 382 6.23 -22.34 9.18
N ARG A 383 4.96 -22.77 9.06
CA ARG A 383 4.55 -23.84 8.14
C ARG A 383 4.75 -23.46 6.67
N ILE A 384 4.74 -22.17 6.36
CA ILE A 384 5.00 -21.62 5.02
C ILE A 384 6.50 -21.52 4.78
N SER A 385 7.23 -20.88 5.69
CA SER A 385 8.69 -20.89 5.74
C SER A 385 9.19 -20.57 7.15
N SER A 386 9.95 -21.49 7.74
CA SER A 386 10.64 -21.27 9.01
C SER A 386 11.64 -20.09 8.93
N SER A 387 12.31 -19.94 7.79
CA SER A 387 13.28 -18.87 7.55
C SER A 387 12.59 -17.49 7.49
N LEU A 388 11.42 -17.40 6.87
CA LEU A 388 10.62 -16.17 6.92
C LEU A 388 10.05 -15.93 8.32
N ALA A 389 9.61 -16.96 9.05
CA ALA A 389 9.11 -16.79 10.41
C ALA A 389 10.19 -16.23 11.35
N GLU A 390 11.44 -16.68 11.19
CA GLU A 390 12.56 -16.24 12.02
C GLU A 390 13.05 -14.83 11.64
N ASN A 391 13.24 -14.56 10.34
CA ASN A 391 13.90 -13.33 9.88
C ASN A 391 12.92 -12.22 9.48
N TYR A 392 11.71 -12.58 9.05
CA TYR A 392 10.71 -11.68 8.48
C TYR A 392 9.27 -12.03 8.92
N PRO A 393 8.97 -12.06 10.24
CA PRO A 393 7.73 -12.63 10.77
C PRO A 393 6.45 -11.97 10.25
N MET A 394 6.47 -10.68 9.86
CA MET A 394 5.29 -10.06 9.24
C MET A 394 5.10 -10.48 7.78
N ILE A 395 6.19 -10.63 7.01
CA ILE A 395 6.14 -11.19 5.64
C ILE A 395 5.66 -12.64 5.68
N CYS A 396 6.16 -13.44 6.63
CA CYS A 396 5.72 -14.81 6.83
C CYS A 396 4.20 -14.92 7.01
N ARG A 397 3.62 -14.07 7.88
CA ARG A 397 2.17 -14.00 8.10
C ARG A 397 1.41 -13.54 6.85
N GLN A 398 1.94 -12.56 6.12
CA GLN A 398 1.34 -12.10 4.88
C GLN A 398 1.32 -13.20 3.79
N PHE A 399 2.42 -13.93 3.62
CA PHE A 399 2.47 -15.09 2.72
C PHE A 399 1.53 -16.21 3.18
N ALA A 400 1.31 -16.39 4.48
CA ALA A 400 0.31 -17.34 4.97
C ALA A 400 -1.12 -16.95 4.57
N LEU A 401 -1.44 -15.65 4.46
CA LEU A 401 -2.74 -15.21 3.95
C LEU A 401 -2.87 -15.45 2.44
N TRP A 402 -1.83 -15.14 1.66
CA TRP A 402 -1.82 -15.43 0.23
C TRP A 402 -1.91 -16.93 -0.04
N ASP A 403 -1.23 -17.76 0.75
CA ASP A 403 -1.29 -19.22 0.64
C ASP A 403 -2.70 -19.79 0.92
N GLN A 404 -3.41 -19.23 1.90
CA GLN A 404 -4.80 -19.60 2.20
C GLN A 404 -5.75 -19.19 1.07
N MET A 405 -5.59 -17.98 0.55
CA MET A 405 -6.36 -17.47 -0.60
C MET A 405 -6.11 -18.35 -1.83
N ASP A 406 -4.85 -18.62 -2.17
CA ASP A 406 -4.46 -19.48 -3.30
C ASP A 406 -5.08 -20.87 -3.16
N SER A 407 -5.06 -21.44 -1.95
CA SER A 407 -5.67 -22.74 -1.67
C SER A 407 -7.18 -22.74 -1.95
N ALA A 408 -7.89 -21.72 -1.47
CA ALA A 408 -9.34 -21.58 -1.66
C ALA A 408 -9.71 -21.32 -3.14
N ILE A 409 -8.90 -20.54 -3.87
CA ILE A 409 -9.07 -20.36 -5.31
C ILE A 409 -8.89 -21.70 -6.03
N ILE A 410 -7.82 -22.43 -5.73
CA ILE A 410 -7.48 -23.69 -6.39
C ILE A 410 -8.57 -24.75 -6.17
N GLU A 411 -9.12 -24.85 -4.96
CA GLU A 411 -10.23 -25.74 -4.64
C GLU A 411 -11.41 -25.55 -5.61
N GLU A 412 -11.79 -24.31 -5.86
CA GLU A 412 -12.92 -23.99 -6.75
C GLU A 412 -12.58 -24.17 -8.23
N ILE A 413 -11.45 -23.63 -8.71
CA ILE A 413 -11.14 -23.61 -10.15
C ILE A 413 -10.76 -24.99 -10.72
N THR A 414 -10.37 -25.91 -9.84
CA THR A 414 -10.06 -27.30 -10.20
C THR A 414 -11.25 -28.24 -10.08
N ALA A 415 -12.38 -27.76 -9.53
CA ALA A 415 -13.61 -28.53 -9.49
C ALA A 415 -14.09 -28.89 -10.90
N GLY A 416 -14.61 -30.12 -11.07
CA GLY A 416 -15.00 -30.64 -12.37
C GLY A 416 -16.11 -29.84 -13.05
N ASP A 417 -16.97 -29.19 -12.25
CA ASP A 417 -18.09 -28.35 -12.67
C ASP A 417 -17.74 -26.85 -12.75
N PHE A 418 -16.48 -26.46 -12.52
CA PHE A 418 -16.09 -25.05 -12.64
C PHE A 418 -16.07 -24.62 -14.12
N PRO A 419 -16.81 -23.55 -14.50
CA PRO A 419 -16.93 -23.10 -15.88
C PRO A 419 -15.62 -22.66 -16.52
N GLU A 420 -15.58 -22.65 -17.86
CA GLU A 420 -14.44 -22.13 -18.64
C GLU A 420 -14.17 -20.67 -18.28
N THR A 421 -13.04 -20.41 -17.62
CA THR A 421 -12.74 -19.09 -17.04
C THR A 421 -11.27 -18.76 -17.22
N ASP A 422 -10.96 -17.61 -17.82
CA ASP A 422 -9.61 -17.05 -17.76
C ASP A 422 -9.47 -16.22 -16.46
N ILE A 423 -8.39 -16.40 -15.70
CA ILE A 423 -8.21 -15.80 -14.37
C ILE A 423 -6.89 -15.03 -14.32
N LEU A 424 -6.95 -13.73 -14.10
CA LEU A 424 -5.80 -12.88 -13.84
C LEU A 424 -5.71 -12.59 -12.34
N ILE A 425 -4.60 -12.94 -11.71
CA ILE A 425 -4.27 -12.58 -10.33
C ILE A 425 -3.16 -11.55 -10.38
N VAL A 426 -3.34 -10.40 -9.73
CA VAL A 426 -2.39 -9.28 -9.81
C VAL A 426 -2.33 -8.53 -8.48
N GLY A 427 -1.13 -8.10 -8.10
CA GLY A 427 -0.96 -7.20 -6.96
C GLY A 427 -1.36 -5.77 -7.26
N ASP A 428 -1.93 -5.06 -6.29
CA ASP A 428 -2.25 -3.65 -6.42
C ASP A 428 -1.00 -2.77 -6.25
N HIS A 429 -0.27 -2.96 -5.15
CA HIS A 429 0.98 -2.30 -4.79
C HIS A 429 1.87 -3.19 -3.90
N MET A 430 3.14 -2.81 -3.70
CA MET A 430 3.97 -3.50 -2.72
C MET A 430 3.48 -3.24 -1.29
N PRO A 431 3.71 -4.15 -0.34
CA PRO A 431 3.29 -3.95 1.04
C PRO A 431 4.00 -2.74 1.68
N PRO A 432 3.25 -1.79 2.30
CA PRO A 432 3.82 -0.57 2.87
C PRO A 432 4.44 -0.81 4.27
N TYR A 433 5.38 -1.77 4.39
CA TYR A 433 6.04 -2.07 5.66
C TYR A 433 6.68 -0.83 6.29
N PHE A 434 6.52 -0.69 7.61
CA PHE A 434 7.23 0.32 8.39
C PHE A 434 8.72 0.03 8.51
N ASP A 435 9.07 -1.26 8.61
CA ASP A 435 10.44 -1.72 8.78
C ASP A 435 11.12 -1.92 7.43
N ARG A 436 12.26 -1.25 7.28
CA ARG A 436 13.15 -1.27 6.12
C ARG A 436 13.62 -2.67 5.79
N HIS A 437 13.89 -3.49 6.81
CA HIS A 437 14.34 -4.86 6.60
C HIS A 437 13.30 -5.69 5.84
N HIS A 438 12.02 -5.53 6.21
CA HIS A 438 10.88 -6.14 5.50
C HIS A 438 10.62 -5.45 4.15
N ARG A 439 10.59 -4.11 4.12
CA ARG A 439 10.27 -3.34 2.90
C ARG A 439 11.27 -3.57 1.76
N SER A 440 12.54 -3.79 2.07
CA SER A 440 13.58 -4.04 1.06
C SER A 440 13.52 -5.44 0.44
N GLN A 441 12.63 -6.33 0.90
CA GLN A 441 12.41 -7.63 0.30
C GLN A 441 11.52 -7.58 -0.96
N PHE A 442 11.00 -6.40 -1.30
CA PHE A 442 10.12 -6.18 -2.44
C PHE A 442 10.69 -5.14 -3.40
N ALA A 443 10.39 -5.31 -4.68
CA ALA A 443 10.67 -4.31 -5.69
C ALA A 443 9.91 -3.02 -5.37
N PRO A 444 10.57 -1.85 -5.46
CA PRO A 444 9.98 -0.57 -5.09
C PRO A 444 8.77 -0.17 -5.96
N ASP A 445 8.80 -0.55 -7.23
CA ASP A 445 7.90 -0.07 -8.29
C ASP A 445 7.14 -1.20 -8.99
N ARG A 446 7.28 -2.46 -8.55
CA ARG A 446 6.72 -3.64 -9.24
C ARG A 446 5.78 -4.45 -8.37
N VAL A 447 4.74 -4.97 -9.04
CA VAL A 447 3.82 -5.97 -8.52
C VAL A 447 3.79 -7.17 -9.47
N PRO A 448 3.65 -8.40 -8.95
CA PRO A 448 3.62 -9.59 -9.77
C PRO A 448 2.20 -9.82 -10.31
N TRP A 449 2.12 -10.60 -11.37
CA TRP A 449 0.86 -11.13 -11.89
C TRP A 449 1.00 -12.57 -12.38
N LEU A 450 -0.12 -13.29 -12.33
CA LEU A 450 -0.31 -14.65 -12.85
C LEU A 450 -1.59 -14.68 -13.69
N LEU A 451 -1.48 -15.12 -14.93
CA LEU A 451 -2.63 -15.46 -15.77
C LEU A 451 -2.78 -16.98 -15.83
N LEU A 452 -3.97 -17.45 -15.50
CA LEU A 452 -4.46 -18.80 -15.75
C LEU A 452 -5.38 -18.75 -16.96
N LYS A 453 -4.85 -19.11 -18.13
CA LYS A 453 -5.62 -19.19 -19.37
C LYS A 453 -6.20 -20.57 -19.54
N TRP A 454 -7.51 -20.69 -19.71
CA TRP A 454 -8.15 -22.00 -19.84
C TRP A 454 -7.73 -22.71 -21.14
N LYS A 455 -7.30 -23.98 -21.04
CA LYS A 455 -6.67 -24.72 -22.15
C LYS A 455 -7.62 -25.26 -23.21
N GLY A 456 -8.90 -25.43 -22.92
CA GLY A 456 -9.72 -26.39 -23.63
C GLY A 456 -10.14 -27.53 -22.71
N GLU A 457 -11.09 -28.35 -23.15
CA GLU A 457 -11.29 -29.66 -22.51
C GLU A 457 -9.99 -30.47 -22.61
N SER A 458 -9.40 -30.84 -21.47
CA SER A 458 -8.45 -31.97 -21.45
C SER A 458 -9.25 -33.22 -21.85
N PRO A 459 -8.73 -34.11 -22.71
CA PRO A 459 -9.47 -35.31 -23.09
C PRO A 459 -9.86 -36.07 -21.83
N LYS A 460 -11.17 -36.30 -21.67
CA LYS A 460 -11.69 -37.19 -20.64
C LYS A 460 -10.88 -38.47 -20.73
N THR A 461 -10.21 -38.83 -19.63
CA THR A 461 -9.60 -40.16 -19.51
C THR A 461 -10.72 -41.15 -19.82
N PRO A 462 -10.57 -42.06 -20.80
CA PRO A 462 -11.62 -42.99 -21.14
C PRO A 462 -12.02 -43.73 -19.86
N ASP A 463 -13.33 -43.73 -19.59
CA ASP A 463 -13.92 -44.51 -18.52
C ASP A 463 -13.48 -45.97 -18.70
N THR A 464 -12.61 -46.46 -17.82
CA THR A 464 -12.03 -47.82 -17.92
C THR A 464 -13.05 -48.92 -17.61
N THR A 465 -14.33 -48.57 -17.52
CA THR A 465 -15.45 -49.50 -17.31
C THR A 465 -16.02 -50.13 -18.59
N GLU A 466 -15.54 -49.79 -19.79
CA GLU A 466 -16.05 -50.35 -21.06
C GLU A 466 -15.05 -51.21 -21.88
N ILE A 467 -14.04 -51.81 -21.26
CA ILE A 467 -13.19 -52.83 -21.93
C ILE A 467 -13.05 -54.09 -21.08
N VAL A 468 -14.17 -54.77 -20.79
CA VAL A 468 -14.19 -56.24 -20.60
C VAL A 468 -15.55 -56.76 -21.06
N LYS A 469 -15.74 -56.96 -22.36
CA LYS A 469 -16.71 -57.93 -22.89
C LYS A 469 -16.58 -58.14 -24.40
N THR A 470 -15.46 -58.70 -24.85
CA THR A 470 -15.42 -59.56 -26.05
C THR A 470 -14.06 -60.25 -26.13
N GLY A 471 -14.03 -61.57 -25.94
CA GLY A 471 -12.86 -62.38 -26.23
C GLY A 471 -12.75 -63.60 -25.33
N ASP A 472 -13.54 -64.64 -25.60
CA ASP A 472 -13.06 -66.03 -25.60
C ASP A 472 -14.17 -66.99 -26.06
N ARG A 473 -14.13 -67.32 -27.35
CA ARG A 473 -14.48 -68.64 -27.88
C ARG A 473 -13.49 -68.93 -28.97
N ASP A 474 -12.46 -69.67 -28.59
CA ASP A 474 -11.52 -70.28 -29.51
C ASP A 474 -11.83 -71.78 -29.60
N ASP A 475 -11.74 -72.28 -30.81
CA ASP A 475 -12.07 -73.62 -31.25
C ASP A 475 -11.05 -74.66 -30.77
N GLY A 476 -11.50 -75.89 -30.54
CA GLY A 476 -10.63 -77.03 -30.25
C GLY A 476 -11.31 -78.37 -30.47
N ALA A 477 -11.13 -78.93 -31.67
CA ALA A 477 -11.62 -80.23 -32.10
C ALA A 477 -10.84 -81.40 -31.49
N ALA A 478 -11.54 -82.49 -31.11
CA ALA A 478 -11.14 -83.89 -31.26
C ALA A 478 -12.26 -84.82 -30.73
N GLY A 479 -12.75 -85.74 -31.57
CA GLY A 479 -13.75 -86.76 -31.21
C GLY A 479 -14.60 -87.20 -32.39
#